data_AF-A0A4R4IGH7-F1
#
_entry.id   AF-A0A4R4IGH7-F1
#
_cell.length_a   1.000
_cell.length_b   1.000
_cell.length_c   1.000
_cell.angle_alpha   90.00
_cell.angle_beta   90.00
_cell.angle_gamma   90.00
#
_symmetry.space_group_name_H-M   'P 1'
#
loop_
_entity.id
_entity.type
_entity.pdbx_description
1 polymer ?
#
loop_
_entity_poly.entity_id
_entity_poly.type
_entity_poly.pdbx_seq_one_letter_code
_entity_poly.pdbx_strand_id
1 'polypeptide(L)'
;MKGYDCVKTPGQLMAISIKKVLLPALRQLGFGGSGVAHFVRASDAHRDFLSIQYWTYGGSFILEFSRVPAAWVDPESGEAPKRVFETDPLLRKRLIDTEQHKDFRGFSFKDFGSEQSRYDQLAASVVALLPQIEAWLEDGIQGPNIH
;
A
#
# COMPACT_ATOMS: atom_id res chain seq x y z
N MET A 1 -28.45 20.34 -23.79
CA MET A 1 -27.00 20.10 -23.68
C MET A 1 -26.80 18.79 -22.91
N LYS A 2 -26.32 17.72 -23.57
CA LYS A 2 -26.03 16.46 -22.89
C LYS A 2 -24.72 16.63 -22.12
N GLY A 3 -24.77 16.57 -20.79
CA GLY A 3 -23.56 16.46 -19.97
C GLY A 3 -22.87 15.14 -20.33
N TYR A 4 -21.62 15.21 -20.74
CA TYR A 4 -20.79 14.02 -20.85
C TYR A 4 -20.56 13.50 -19.43
N ASP A 5 -21.24 12.42 -19.07
CA ASP A 5 -20.88 11.67 -17.88
C ASP A 5 -19.46 11.14 -18.09
N CYS A 6 -18.50 11.67 -17.35
CA CYS A 6 -17.11 11.26 -17.46
C CYS A 6 -16.99 9.84 -16.90
N VAL A 7 -16.90 8.85 -17.80
CA VAL A 7 -16.66 7.46 -17.44
C VAL A 7 -15.35 7.39 -16.68
N LYS A 8 -15.40 6.90 -15.45
CA LYS A 8 -14.21 6.80 -14.58
C LYS A 8 -13.25 5.74 -15.13
N THR A 9 -11.96 6.05 -15.13
CA THR A 9 -10.92 5.09 -15.50
C THR A 9 -10.78 4.01 -14.42
N PRO A 10 -10.24 2.82 -14.75
CA PRO A 10 -9.96 1.79 -13.75
C PRO A 10 -9.14 2.29 -12.54
N GLY A 11 -8.14 3.14 -12.79
CA GLY A 11 -7.36 3.76 -11.72
C GLY A 11 -8.20 4.67 -10.81
N GLN A 12 -9.16 5.42 -11.37
CA GLN A 12 -10.08 6.24 -10.58
C GLN A 12 -11.05 5.37 -9.74
N LEU A 13 -11.55 4.28 -10.30
CA LEU A 13 -12.42 3.32 -9.59
C LEU A 13 -11.66 2.60 -8.46
N MET A 14 -10.40 2.24 -8.69
CA MET A 14 -9.53 1.68 -7.65
C MET A 14 -9.22 2.71 -6.56
N ALA A 15 -8.92 3.96 -6.93
CA ALA A 15 -8.66 5.03 -5.97
C ALA A 15 -9.89 5.32 -5.08
N ILE A 16 -11.10 5.22 -5.62
CA ILE A 16 -12.35 5.29 -4.84
C ILE A 16 -12.40 4.15 -3.82
N SER A 17 -12.15 2.92 -4.25
CA SER A 17 -12.19 1.73 -3.39
C SER A 17 -11.13 1.77 -2.29
N ILE A 18 -9.92 2.24 -2.60
CA ILE A 18 -8.86 2.44 -1.60
C ILE A 18 -9.31 3.45 -0.53
N LYS A 19 -9.85 4.60 -0.95
CA LYS A 19 -10.34 5.62 0.00
C LYS A 19 -11.50 5.11 0.85
N LYS A 20 -12.39 4.30 0.26
CA LYS A 20 -13.60 3.77 0.89
C LYS A 20 -13.30 2.62 1.85
N VAL A 21 -12.36 1.73 1.51
CA VAL A 21 -12.18 0.43 2.18
C VAL A 21 -10.81 0.33 2.85
N LEU A 22 -9.72 0.47 2.08
CA LEU A 22 -8.36 0.22 2.57
C LEU A 22 -7.88 1.33 3.52
N LEU A 23 -8.14 2.59 3.20
CA LEU A 23 -7.68 3.74 3.97
C LEU A 23 -8.25 3.75 5.41
N PRO A 24 -9.55 3.50 5.64
CA PRO A 24 -10.08 3.31 7.00
C PRO A 24 -9.36 2.21 7.78
N ALA A 25 -9.06 1.06 7.15
CA ALA A 25 -8.35 -0.03 7.81
C ALA A 25 -6.92 0.35 8.18
N LEU A 26 -6.17 1.01 7.30
CA LEU A 26 -4.83 1.53 7.61
C LEU A 26 -4.86 2.53 8.77
N ARG A 27 -5.86 3.41 8.82
CA ARG A 27 -6.03 4.36 9.93
C ARG A 27 -6.30 3.67 11.26
N GLN A 28 -7.06 2.58 11.26
CA GLN A 28 -7.30 1.77 12.46
C GLN A 28 -6.02 1.12 12.99
N LEU A 29 -5.06 0.80 12.11
CA LEU A 29 -3.72 0.31 12.47
C LEU A 29 -2.77 1.44 12.92
N GLY A 30 -3.22 2.69 12.95
CA GLY A 30 -2.41 3.84 13.38
C GLY A 30 -1.57 4.48 12.27
N PHE A 31 -1.70 4.03 11.02
CA PHE A 31 -1.06 4.68 9.88
C PHE A 31 -1.77 5.99 9.52
N GLY A 32 -1.06 7.11 9.65
CA GLY A 32 -1.49 8.45 9.30
C GLY A 32 -0.74 9.02 8.08
N GLY A 33 -1.10 10.23 7.65
CA GLY A 33 -0.41 10.93 6.55
C GLY A 33 -1.33 11.83 5.73
N SER A 34 -0.74 12.80 5.03
CA SER A 34 -1.44 13.70 4.10
C SER A 34 -1.50 13.06 2.71
N GLY A 35 -2.47 12.17 2.48
CA GLY A 35 -2.72 11.60 1.15
C GLY A 35 -3.29 10.19 1.16
N VAL A 36 -3.25 9.55 -0.01
CA VAL A 36 -3.77 8.18 -0.24
C VAL A 36 -2.69 7.17 -0.66
N ALA A 37 -1.42 7.59 -0.69
CA ALA A 37 -0.34 6.78 -1.26
C ALA A 37 0.85 6.57 -0.32
N HIS A 38 1.02 7.41 0.71
CA HIS A 38 2.12 7.31 1.66
C HIS A 38 1.58 7.50 3.06
N PHE A 39 1.97 6.59 3.95
CA PHE A 39 1.50 6.52 5.32
C PHE A 39 2.68 6.31 6.26
N VAL A 40 2.55 6.89 7.44
CA VAL A 40 3.52 6.79 8.52
C VAL A 40 2.79 6.48 9.81
N ARG A 41 3.33 5.53 10.57
CA ARG A 41 2.95 5.27 11.96
C ARG A 41 4.21 5.43 12.81
N ALA A 42 4.16 6.32 13.79
CA ALA A 42 5.29 6.58 14.68
C ALA A 42 4.99 6.09 16.09
N SER A 43 6.03 5.58 16.75
CA SER A 43 6.08 5.25 18.17
C SER A 43 7.39 5.78 18.76
N ASP A 44 7.58 5.63 20.07
CA ASP A 44 8.83 6.05 20.73
C ASP A 44 10.05 5.24 20.27
N ALA A 45 9.84 3.98 19.85
CA ALA A 45 10.91 3.08 19.44
C ALA A 45 11.13 3.03 17.92
N HIS A 46 10.06 3.17 17.14
CA HIS A 46 10.05 2.89 15.71
C HIS A 46 9.22 3.88 14.89
N ARG A 47 9.57 4.00 13.61
CA ARG A 47 8.74 4.58 12.56
C ARG A 47 8.48 3.53 11.49
N ASP A 48 7.21 3.30 11.23
CA ASP A 48 6.73 2.42 10.18
C ASP A 48 6.25 3.27 9.01
N PHE A 49 6.67 2.89 7.81
CA PHE A 49 6.25 3.51 6.57
C PHE A 49 5.48 2.50 5.75
N LEU A 50 4.43 2.96 5.08
CA LEU A 50 3.66 2.15 4.13
C LEU A 50 3.30 3.00 2.92
N SER A 51 3.39 2.43 1.73
CA SER A 51 3.01 3.10 0.50
C SER A 51 2.23 2.19 -0.43
N ILE A 52 1.19 2.74 -1.05
CA ILE A 52 0.48 2.11 -2.15
C ILE A 52 1.17 2.54 -3.45
N GLN A 53 1.83 1.59 -4.12
CA GLN A 53 2.55 1.85 -5.37
C GLN A 53 1.81 1.22 -6.55
N TYR A 54 1.37 2.05 -7.49
CA TYR A 54 0.77 1.58 -8.73
C TYR A 54 1.84 1.15 -9.72
N TRP A 55 1.53 0.12 -10.51
CA TRP A 55 2.34 -0.22 -11.66
C TRP A 55 2.30 0.91 -12.70
N THR A 56 3.43 1.17 -13.38
CA THR A 56 3.57 2.31 -14.31
C THR A 56 2.56 2.30 -15.45
N TYR A 57 2.14 1.12 -15.90
CA TYR A 57 1.13 0.98 -16.96
C TYR A 57 -0.31 0.90 -16.42
N GLY A 58 -0.50 1.09 -15.11
CA GLY A 58 -1.78 0.99 -14.42
C GLY A 58 -2.32 -0.44 -14.36
N GLY A 59 -3.50 -0.60 -13.76
CA GLY A 59 -4.16 -1.90 -13.69
C GLY A 59 -3.69 -2.82 -12.56
N SER A 60 -2.69 -2.42 -11.77
CA SER A 60 -2.28 -3.15 -10.57
C SER A 60 -1.55 -2.25 -9.56
N PHE A 61 -1.47 -2.68 -8.31
CA PHE A 61 -0.71 -2.01 -7.26
C PHE A 61 -0.10 -3.00 -6.24
N ILE A 62 0.89 -2.54 -5.48
CA ILE A 62 1.45 -3.24 -4.31
C ILE A 62 1.37 -2.35 -3.08
N LEU A 63 1.52 -2.94 -1.89
CA LEU A 63 1.83 -2.20 -0.67
C LEU A 63 3.31 -2.43 -0.34
N GLU A 64 4.13 -1.38 -0.40
CA GLU A 64 5.52 -1.42 0.05
C GLU A 64 5.60 -0.81 1.45
N PHE A 65 6.33 -1.44 2.36
CA PHE A 65 6.44 -0.99 3.75
C PHE A 65 7.83 -1.25 4.33
N SER A 66 8.15 -0.56 5.42
CA SER A 66 9.42 -0.70 6.14
C SER A 66 9.28 -0.23 7.59
N ARG A 67 10.12 -0.76 8.48
CA ARG A 67 10.30 -0.27 9.86
C ARG A 67 11.73 0.22 10.04
N VAL A 68 11.90 1.38 10.67
CA VAL A 68 13.20 1.89 11.10
C VAL A 68 13.14 2.32 12.57
N PRO A 69 14.27 2.33 13.30
CA PRO A 69 14.33 2.94 14.63
C PRO A 69 13.86 4.41 14.59
N ALA A 70 13.21 4.88 15.66
CA ALA A 70 12.72 6.26 15.74
C ALA A 70 13.85 7.28 15.49
N ALA A 71 15.04 7.02 16.03
CA ALA A 71 16.24 7.84 15.87
C ALA A 71 17.02 7.63 14.55
N TRP A 72 16.58 6.72 13.68
CA TRP A 72 17.31 6.44 12.44
C TRP A 72 17.29 7.64 11.49
N VAL A 73 18.44 7.93 10.90
CA VAL A 73 18.60 8.92 9.83
C VAL A 73 19.35 8.28 8.68
N ASP A 74 19.08 8.77 7.48
CA ASP A 74 19.80 8.36 6.28
C ASP A 74 21.30 8.69 6.45
N PRO A 75 22.22 7.72 6.27
CA PRO A 75 23.64 7.94 6.50
C PRO A 75 24.31 8.97 5.58
N GLU A 76 23.72 9.23 4.40
CA GLU A 76 24.29 10.14 3.40
C GLU A 76 23.84 11.59 3.64
N SER A 77 22.56 11.79 3.96
CA SER A 77 21.95 13.11 4.15
C SER A 77 21.84 13.55 5.61
N GLY A 78 21.85 12.60 6.56
CA GLY A 78 21.55 12.86 7.96
C GLY A 78 20.08 13.17 8.25
N GLU A 79 19.19 13.02 7.26
CA GLU A 79 17.77 13.31 7.41
C GLU A 79 16.95 12.07 7.83
N ALA A 80 15.91 12.32 8.61
CA ALA A 80 14.92 11.30 8.94
C ALA A 80 14.02 11.03 7.71
N PRO A 81 13.73 9.75 7.38
CA PRO A 81 12.88 9.42 6.26
C PRO A 81 11.45 9.87 6.52
N LYS A 82 10.79 10.33 5.46
CA LYS A 82 9.38 10.75 5.44
C LYS A 82 8.52 9.76 4.69
N ARG A 83 9.11 8.91 3.86
CA ARG A 83 8.43 7.94 2.98
C ARG A 83 9.22 6.63 2.91
N VAL A 84 8.52 5.54 2.58
CA VAL A 84 9.13 4.19 2.49
C VAL A 84 10.32 4.14 1.53
N PHE A 85 10.28 4.84 0.39
CA PHE A 85 11.36 4.80 -0.60
C PHE A 85 12.63 5.54 -0.16
N GLU A 86 12.54 6.33 0.91
CA GLU A 86 13.67 7.04 1.53
C GLU A 86 14.34 6.17 2.62
N THR A 87 13.86 4.95 2.84
CA THR A 87 14.51 3.96 3.72
C THR A 87 15.44 3.04 2.92
N ASP A 88 16.37 2.38 3.62
CA ASP A 88 17.28 1.41 3.01
C ASP A 88 16.50 0.35 2.19
N PRO A 89 16.85 0.13 0.92
CA PRO A 89 16.26 -0.93 0.09
C PRO A 89 16.14 -2.29 0.74
N LEU A 90 17.08 -2.68 1.59
CA LEU A 90 17.12 -3.97 2.27
C LEU A 90 16.10 -4.10 3.40
N LEU A 91 15.61 -2.98 3.93
CA LEU A 91 14.60 -2.93 4.99
C LEU A 91 13.17 -2.93 4.46
N ARG A 92 12.99 -2.78 3.14
CA ARG A 92 11.68 -2.69 2.52
C ARG A 92 11.11 -4.08 2.22
N LYS A 93 9.81 -4.21 2.46
CA LYS A 93 9.01 -5.38 2.15
C LYS A 93 7.79 -5.00 1.34
N ARG A 94 7.24 -5.99 0.64
CA ARG A 94 6.07 -5.82 -0.21
C ARG A 94 5.01 -6.83 0.17
N LEU A 95 3.80 -6.33 0.41
CA LEU A 95 2.60 -7.16 0.42
C LEU A 95 2.10 -7.27 -1.03
N ILE A 96 1.96 -8.51 -1.47
CA ILE A 96 1.71 -8.87 -2.87
C ILE A 96 0.57 -9.89 -3.00
N ASP A 97 0.03 -10.02 -4.20
CA ASP A 97 -0.90 -11.09 -4.57
C ASP A 97 -0.08 -12.31 -5.04
N THR A 98 -0.11 -13.39 -4.25
CA THR A 98 0.64 -14.62 -4.51
C THR A 98 -0.03 -15.54 -5.53
N GLU A 99 -1.31 -15.33 -5.83
CA GLU A 99 -2.05 -16.12 -6.81
C GLU A 99 -1.77 -15.69 -8.26
N GLN A 100 -1.11 -14.54 -8.45
CA GLN A 100 -0.78 -14.02 -9.78
C GLN A 100 0.63 -14.42 -10.25
N HIS A 101 0.72 -14.99 -11.46
CA HIS A 101 1.94 -15.57 -12.03
C HIS A 101 2.86 -14.59 -12.79
N LYS A 102 4.16 -14.88 -12.65
CA LYS A 102 5.37 -14.63 -13.45
C LYS A 102 6.11 -13.28 -13.42
N ASP A 103 5.50 -12.09 -13.55
CA ASP A 103 6.34 -10.87 -13.71
C ASP A 103 6.04 -9.70 -12.75
N PHE A 104 4.78 -9.49 -12.35
CA PHE A 104 4.41 -8.46 -11.36
C PHE A 104 3.35 -9.00 -10.42
N ARG A 105 3.74 -9.28 -9.16
CA ARG A 105 2.85 -9.88 -8.17
C ARG A 105 1.93 -8.86 -7.48
N GLY A 106 1.50 -7.82 -8.20
CA GLY A 106 0.61 -6.81 -7.63
C GLY A 106 -0.85 -7.26 -7.60
N PHE A 107 -1.64 -6.61 -6.76
CA PHE A 107 -3.10 -6.68 -6.76
C PHE A 107 -3.64 -6.11 -8.07
N SER A 108 -3.98 -6.99 -9.01
CA SER A 108 -4.44 -6.60 -10.36
C SER A 108 -5.95 -6.32 -10.42
N PHE A 109 -6.29 -5.25 -11.12
CA PHE A 109 -7.65 -4.79 -11.43
C PHE A 109 -7.82 -4.49 -12.94
N LYS A 110 -6.88 -4.92 -13.79
CA LYS A 110 -6.83 -4.58 -15.23
C LYS A 110 -8.12 -4.93 -15.98
N ASP A 111 -8.74 -6.06 -15.64
CA ASP A 111 -9.88 -6.63 -16.36
C ASP A 111 -11.22 -6.39 -15.64
N PHE A 112 -11.28 -5.40 -14.75
CA PHE A 112 -12.49 -5.12 -13.95
C PHE A 112 -13.53 -4.28 -14.70
N GLY A 113 -13.14 -3.60 -15.79
CA GLY A 113 -14.03 -2.71 -16.52
C GLY A 113 -14.56 -1.58 -15.63
N SER A 114 -15.85 -1.28 -15.73
CA SER A 114 -16.54 -0.21 -14.98
C SER A 114 -17.24 -0.67 -13.69
N GLU A 115 -17.07 -1.93 -13.29
CA GLU A 115 -17.83 -2.52 -12.18
C GLU A 115 -17.20 -2.21 -10.81
N GLN A 116 -17.69 -1.16 -10.12
CA GLN A 116 -17.14 -0.68 -8.85
C GLN A 116 -17.04 -1.76 -7.76
N SER A 117 -17.98 -2.72 -7.69
CA SER A 117 -17.97 -3.82 -6.71
C SER A 117 -16.72 -4.67 -6.77
N ARG A 118 -16.14 -4.89 -7.96
CA ARG A 118 -14.91 -5.69 -8.11
C ARG A 118 -13.71 -4.97 -7.49
N TYR A 119 -13.64 -3.65 -7.64
CA TYR A 119 -12.59 -2.84 -7.01
C TYR A 119 -12.74 -2.79 -5.48
N ASP A 120 -13.98 -2.71 -4.97
CA ASP A 120 -14.26 -2.78 -3.54
C ASP A 120 -13.85 -4.15 -2.95
N GLN A 121 -14.14 -5.25 -3.67
CA GLN A 121 -13.73 -6.60 -3.28
C GLN A 121 -12.20 -6.75 -3.25
N LEU A 122 -11.49 -6.22 -4.24
CA LEU A 122 -10.03 -6.23 -4.25
C LEU A 122 -9.45 -5.41 -3.08
N ALA A 123 -10.03 -4.24 -2.78
CA ALA A 123 -9.59 -3.48 -1.61
C ALA A 123 -9.84 -4.26 -0.30
N ALA A 124 -10.98 -4.95 -0.19
CA ALA A 124 -11.30 -5.78 0.97
C ALA A 124 -10.37 -7.00 1.11
N SER A 125 -9.95 -7.63 0.01
CA SER A 125 -8.98 -8.73 0.07
C SER A 125 -7.62 -8.24 0.55
N VAL A 126 -7.17 -7.05 0.14
CA VAL A 126 -5.95 -6.43 0.68
C VAL A 126 -6.08 -6.16 2.17
N VAL A 127 -7.23 -5.67 2.64
CA VAL A 127 -7.49 -5.47 4.08
C VAL A 127 -7.34 -6.77 4.87
N ALA A 128 -7.84 -7.90 4.35
CA ALA A 128 -7.72 -9.20 5.00
C ALA A 128 -6.26 -9.67 5.15
N LEU A 129 -5.32 -9.11 4.37
CA LEU A 129 -3.90 -9.44 4.41
C LEU A 129 -3.07 -8.49 5.28
N LEU A 130 -3.62 -7.35 5.73
CA LEU A 130 -2.90 -6.40 6.60
C LEU A 130 -2.33 -7.01 7.89
N PRO A 131 -2.94 -8.04 8.53
CA PRO A 131 -2.32 -8.70 9.68
C PRO A 131 -0.92 -9.28 9.39
N GLN A 132 -0.60 -9.61 8.14
CA GLN A 132 0.75 -10.06 7.76
C GLN A 132 1.77 -8.91 7.81
N ILE A 133 1.35 -7.69 7.48
CA ILE A 133 2.20 -6.49 7.62
C ILE A 133 2.49 -6.25 9.10
N GLU A 134 1.46 -6.29 9.95
CA GLU A 134 1.64 -6.10 11.41
C GLU A 134 2.56 -7.15 12.02
N ALA A 135 2.36 -8.43 11.69
CA ALA A 135 3.23 -9.51 12.20
C ALA A 135 4.69 -9.37 11.76
N TRP A 136 4.92 -8.86 10.54
CA TRP A 136 6.28 -8.56 10.10
C TRP A 136 6.87 -7.35 10.82
N LEU A 137 6.09 -6.27 10.99
CA LEU A 137 6.55 -5.06 11.64
C LEU A 137 6.90 -5.33 13.11
N GLU A 138 6.03 -6.01 13.84
CA GLU A 138 6.21 -6.28 15.28
C GLU A 138 7.27 -7.35 15.55
N ASP A 139 7.17 -8.50 14.88
CA ASP A 139 7.93 -9.70 15.26
C ASP A 139 8.86 -10.21 14.15
N GLY A 140 8.91 -9.53 12.99
CA GLY A 140 9.68 -9.99 11.83
C GLY A 140 9.12 -11.26 11.18
N ILE A 141 7.88 -11.65 11.50
CA ILE A 141 7.26 -12.87 10.99
C ILE A 141 6.93 -12.72 9.51
N GLN A 142 7.51 -13.58 8.68
CA GLN A 142 7.25 -13.60 7.24
C GLN A 142 5.92 -14.28 6.93
N GLY A 143 4.92 -13.50 6.54
CA GLY A 143 3.67 -14.03 5.99
C GLY A 143 3.81 -14.51 4.53
N PRO A 144 2.90 -15.37 4.05
CA PRO A 144 2.96 -15.91 2.68
C PRO A 144 2.88 -14.84 1.59
N ASN A 145 2.27 -13.69 1.85
CA ASN A 145 2.12 -12.58 0.90
C ASN A 145 3.19 -11.50 1.06
N ILE A 146 4.13 -11.67 1.99
CA ILE A 146 5.23 -10.73 2.20
C ILE A 146 6.42 -11.17 1.36
N HIS A 147 7.08 -10.22 0.69
CA HIS A 147 8.30 -10.42 -0.10
C HIS A 147 9.34 -9.34 0.21
#